data_AF-A0A1V5E133-F1
#
_entry.id   AF-A0A1V5E133-F1
#
_cell.length_a   1.000
_cell.length_b   1.000
_cell.length_c   1.000
_cell.angle_alpha   90.00
_cell.angle_beta   90.00
_cell.angle_gamma   90.00
#
_symmetry.space_group_name_H-M   'P 1'
#
loop_
_entity.id
_entity.type
_entity.pdbx_description
1 polymer ?
#
loop_
_entity_poly.entity_id
_entity_poly.type
_entity_poly.pdbx_seq_one_letter_code
_entity_poly.pdbx_strand_id
1 'polypeptide(L)' 'MANFLFQPMMGKLQIDDGDETTVKEMIIEGVLSIQAGDNPRILLVKLASYLPPKQKQAVLDKAKAD' A
#
# COMPACT_ATOMS: atom_id res chain seq x y z
N MET A 1 -13.05 33.39 -2.07
CA MET A 1 -11.69 32.83 -2.17
C MET A 1 -11.53 31.52 -1.40
N ALA A 2 -12.07 31.38 -0.19
CA ALA A 2 -11.85 30.18 0.64
C ALA A 2 -12.28 28.86 0.00
N ASN A 3 -13.50 28.80 -0.54
CA ASN A 3 -14.03 27.57 -1.16
C ASN A 3 -13.37 27.22 -2.50
N PHE A 4 -12.70 28.17 -3.15
CA PHE A 4 -12.14 27.99 -4.50
C PHE A 4 -10.67 27.59 -4.50
N LEU A 5 -9.91 27.97 -3.46
CA LEU A 5 -8.47 27.71 -3.37
C LEU A 5 -8.12 26.78 -2.22
N PHE A 6 -8.62 27.04 -1.01
CA PHE A 6 -8.24 26.25 0.17
C PHE A 6 -8.98 24.91 0.23
N GLN A 7 -10.23 24.85 -0.23
CA GLN A 7 -11.01 23.60 -0.27
C GLN A 7 -10.40 22.54 -1.20
N PRO A 8 -10.07 22.81 -2.48
CA PRO A 8 -9.45 21.80 -3.35
C PRO A 8 -8.01 21.47 -2.94
N MET A 9 -7.28 22.42 -2.35
CA MET A 9 -5.93 22.19 -1.84
C MET A 9 -5.95 21.23 -0.64
N MET A 10 -6.88 21.42 0.31
CA MET A 10 -7.08 20.50 1.42
C MET A 10 -7.50 19.10 0.94
N GLY A 11 -8.45 19.02 0.00
CA GLY A 11 -8.90 17.74 -0.55
C GLY A 11 -7.77 16.97 -1.23
N LYS A 12 -6.90 17.65 -1.97
CA LYS A 12 -5.74 17.02 -2.60
C LYS A 12 -4.72 16.52 -1.56
N LEU A 13 -4.42 17.35 -0.56
CA LEU A 13 -3.51 16.96 0.51
C LEU A 13 -4.00 15.76 1.31
N GLN A 14 -5.31 15.68 1.57
CA GLN A 14 -5.92 14.54 2.27
C GLN A 14 -5.86 13.24 1.45
N ILE A 15 -6.00 13.32 0.12
CA ILE A 15 -5.85 12.16 -0.76
C ILE A 15 -4.40 11.67 -0.71
N ASP A 16 -3.44 12.59 -0.89
CA ASP A 16 -2.01 12.25 -0.88
C ASP A 16 -1.57 11.68 0.49
N ASP A 17 -2.09 12.23 1.60
CA ASP A 17 -1.81 11.76 2.97
C ASP A 17 -2.38 10.35 3.24
N GLY A 18 -3.57 10.05 2.71
CA GLY A 18 -4.18 8.71 2.81
C GLY A 18 -3.39 7.65 2.02
N ASP A 19 -2.95 8.00 0.82
CA ASP A 19 -2.10 7.13 0.01
C ASP A 19 -0.74 6.88 0.69
N GLU A 20 -0.11 7.93 1.24
CA GLU A 20 1.17 7.81 1.94
C GLU A 20 1.06 6.98 3.22
N THR A 21 -0.02 7.16 3.99
CA THR A 21 -0.30 6.37 5.19
C THR A 21 -0.41 4.88 4.86
N THR A 22 -1.16 4.53 3.81
CA THR A 22 -1.33 3.14 3.36
C THR A 22 0.01 2.50 2.98
N VAL A 23 0.89 3.25 2.30
CA VAL A 23 2.24 2.77 1.94
C VAL A 23 3.10 2.55 3.18
N LYS A 24 3.08 3.47 4.15
CA LYS A 24 3.83 3.34 5.40
C LYS A 24 3.35 2.16 6.23
N GLU A 25 2.04 1.93 6.32
CA GLU A 25 1.46 0.77 6.99
C GLU A 25 1.94 -0.56 6.37
N MET A 26 1.93 -0.65 5.04
CA MET A 26 2.45 -1.81 4.31
C MET A 26 3.93 -2.08 4.64
N ILE A 27 4.76 -1.03 4.69
CA ILE A 27 6.18 -1.15 5.03
C ILE A 27 6.36 -1.65 6.47
N ILE A 28 5.61 -1.08 7.42
CA ILE A 28 5.68 -1.48 8.84
C ILE A 28 5.29 -2.95 8.99
N GLU A 29 4.18 -3.39 8.38
CA GLU A 29 3.81 -4.81 8.40
C GLU A 29 4.88 -5.71 7.78
N GLY A 30 5.44 -5.32 6.64
CA GLY A 30 6.51 -6.08 5.99
C GLY A 30 7.73 -6.26 6.91
N VAL A 31 8.15 -5.18 7.56
CA VAL A 31 9.29 -5.19 8.50
C VAL A 31 8.96 -6.01 9.75
N LEU A 32 7.73 -5.96 10.26
CA LEU A 32 7.29 -6.78 11.39
C LEU A 32 7.25 -8.27 11.05
N SER A 33 6.70 -8.63 9.88
CA SER A 33 6.65 -10.03 9.43
C SER A 33 8.04 -10.61 9.16
N ILE A 34 8.98 -9.82 8.64
CA ILE A 34 10.38 -10.24 8.50
C ILE A 34 11.00 -10.51 9.88
N GLN A 35 10.79 -9.61 10.85
CA GLN A 35 11.30 -9.78 12.22
C GLN A 35 10.67 -10.97 12.95
N ALA A 36 9.39 -11.25 12.71
CA ALA A 36 8.69 -12.40 13.26
C ALA A 36 9.13 -13.73 12.63
N GLY A 37 9.85 -13.70 11.50
CA GLY A 37 10.25 -14.89 10.77
C GLY A 37 9.11 -15.54 9.98
N ASP A 38 8.13 -14.74 9.52
CA ASP A 38 7.02 -15.24 8.71
C ASP A 38 7.52 -15.83 7.38
N ASN A 39 6.80 -16.84 6.88
CA ASN A 39 7.10 -17.45 5.60
C ASN A 39 6.96 -16.41 4.46
N PRO A 40 7.98 -16.21 3.59
CA PRO A 40 7.95 -15.24 2.50
C PRO A 40 6.74 -15.36 1.56
N ARG A 41 6.22 -16.57 1.35
CA ARG A 41 5.00 -16.78 0.54
C ARG A 41 3.76 -16.18 1.19
N ILE A 42 3.62 -16.30 2.51
CA ILE A 42 2.48 -15.75 3.24
C ILE A 42 2.61 -14.22 3.31
N LEU A 43 3.82 -13.72 3.57
CA LEU A 43 4.12 -12.29 3.56
C LEU A 43 3.75 -11.63 2.23
N LEU A 44 4.11 -12.24 1.09
CA LEU A 44 3.73 -11.74 -0.23
C LEU A 44 2.22 -11.62 -0.43
N VAL A 45 1.44 -12.63 -0.01
CA VAL A 45 -0.03 -12.59 -0.11
C VAL A 45 -0.61 -11.49 0.78
N LYS A 46 -0.02 -11.28 1.96
CA LYS A 46 -0.42 -10.23 2.89
C LYS A 46 -0.12 -8.84 2.34
N LEU A 47 1.10 -8.58 1.88
CA LEU A 47 1.47 -7.31 1.25
C LEU A 47 0.71 -7.06 -0.06
N ALA A 48 0.42 -8.10 -0.83
CA ALA A 48 -0.39 -8.00 -2.04
C ALA A 48 -1.86 -7.61 -1.77
N SER A 49 -2.34 -7.68 -0.51
CA SER A 49 -3.67 -7.18 -0.14
C SER A 49 -3.77 -5.66 -0.08
N TYR A 50 -2.65 -4.97 0.11
CA TYR A 50 -2.54 -3.51 0.09
C TYR A 50 -2.48 -2.93 -1.32
N LEU A 51 -2.31 -3.76 -2.35
CA LEU A 51 -2.23 -3.31 -3.74
C LEU A 51 -3.59 -3.30 -4.43
N PRO A 52 -3.83 -2.36 -5.36
CA PRO A 52 -5.02 -2.37 -6.20
C PRO A 52 -5.16 -3.69 -6.98
N PRO A 53 -6.38 -4.16 -7.30
CA PRO A 53 -6.62 -5.47 -7.91
C PRO A 53 -5.77 -5.75 -9.16
N LYS A 54 -5.59 -4.72 -10.01
CA LYS A 54 -4.76 -4.82 -11.23
C LYS A 54 -3.28 -5.10 -10.92
N GLN A 55 -2.73 -4.44 -9.90
CA GLN A 55 -1.32 -4.61 -9.53
C GLN A 55 -1.12 -5.89 -8.71
N LYS A 56 -2.11 -6.25 -7.88
CA LYS A 56 -2.13 -7.51 -7.13
C LYS A 56 -1.98 -8.73 -8.05
N GLN A 57 -2.74 -8.78 -9.15
CA GLN A 57 -2.65 -9.88 -10.12
C GLN A 57 -1.23 -10.01 -10.70
N ALA A 58 -0.64 -8.88 -11.13
CA ALA A 58 0.70 -8.85 -11.72
C ALA A 58 1.81 -9.33 -10.76
N VAL A 59 1.71 -8.99 -9.47
CA VAL A 59 2.66 -9.45 -8.45
C VAL A 59 2.51 -10.95 -8.18
N LEU A 60 1.27 -11.44 -8.07
CA LEU A 60 0.99 -12.86 -7.85
C LEU A 60 1.39 -13.72 -9.04
N ASP A 61 1.23 -13.22 -10.26
CA ASP A 61 1.61 -13.94 -11.47
C ASP A 61 3.14 -14.02 -11.62
N LYS A 62 3.88 -12.97 -11.24
CA LYS A 62 5.35 -13.03 -11.12
C LYS A 62 5.79 -14.04 -10.07
N ALA A 63 5.18 -14.04 -8.88
CA ALA A 63 5.53 -14.97 -7.80
C ALA A 63 5.19 -16.45 -8.09
N LYS A 64 4.44 -16.75 -9.15
CA LYS A 64 4.16 -18.12 -9.63
C LYS A 64 5.07 -18.55 -10.78
N ALA A 65 5.70 -17.59 -11.47
CA ALA A 65 6.59 -17.84 -12.59
C ALA A 65 8.03 -18.18 -12.13
N ASP A 66 8.40 -17.78 -10.91
CA ASP A 66 9.63 -18.14 -10.20
C ASP A 66 9.42 -19.34 -9.26
#